data_AF-A0A532EH52-F1
#
_entry.id   AF-A0A532EH52-F1
#
_cell.length_a   1.000
_cell.length_b   1.000
_cell.length_c   1.000
_cell.angle_alpha   90.00
_cell.angle_beta   90.00
_cell.angle_gamma   90.00
#
_symmetry.space_group_name_H-M   'P 1'
#
loop_
_entity.id
_entity.type
_entity.pdbx_description
1 polymer ?
#
loop_
_entity_poly.entity_id
_entity_poly.type
_entity_poly.pdbx_seq_one_letter_code
_entity_poly.pdbx_strand_id
1 'polypeptide(L)'
;MCWQPLPAAQRVPRPDGLNCVQCAVSTNQVESVWHARSQQEVLFMVQSNATLRLILALLVLCALGAGSGSVQASPSGHAPHGTVTIDGVTVPDVGPLPTVVPIPSSNLNYTAKIELGKQLYFDGRLSKNNAISCAFCHNPGTGFADPRQTSIGVGGGVGGRQSPTVYNTGLNHVQFWDGRARSLEEQAIGPIHNPVEMAETHEHVVAKLGKIKGYQQQFRAVFGTDVNLQGIAEAIAAYERTVLSTNSAFDKYVLGVQKAMDEAAVRGLALFKGKARCILCHNGPNFTDNQFHNLGVPQVGPMKEDLGRFAVSRAEKDRGAFKTPTLRSITET
;
A
#
# COMPACT_ATOMS: atom_id res chain seq x y z
N MET A 1 -11.98 -44.43 13.85
CA MET A 1 -13.02 -43.59 13.22
C MET A 1 -12.43 -43.05 11.93
N CYS A 2 -12.70 -43.75 10.84
CA CYS A 2 -12.17 -43.46 9.51
C CYS A 2 -12.92 -42.30 8.87
N TRP A 3 -12.20 -41.32 8.33
CA TRP A 3 -12.73 -40.26 7.48
C TRP A 3 -12.88 -40.76 6.04
N GLN A 4 -14.10 -40.69 5.51
CA GLN A 4 -14.40 -40.88 4.09
C GLN A 4 -14.38 -39.51 3.36
N PRO A 5 -13.94 -39.44 2.08
CA PRO A 5 -14.02 -38.23 1.28
C PRO A 5 -15.37 -38.09 0.54
N LEU A 6 -15.84 -36.84 0.42
CA LEU A 6 -17.04 -36.44 -0.31
C LEU A 6 -16.89 -36.60 -1.85
N PRO A 7 -17.95 -36.93 -2.59
CA PRO A 7 -17.90 -37.17 -4.04
C PRO A 7 -17.95 -35.89 -4.89
N ALA A 8 -17.35 -35.98 -6.09
CA ALA A 8 -17.17 -34.94 -7.09
C ALA A 8 -18.50 -34.46 -7.72
N ALA A 9 -18.59 -33.15 -7.97
CA ALA A 9 -19.71 -32.50 -8.65
C ALA A 9 -19.80 -32.87 -10.15
N GLN A 10 -21.00 -33.26 -10.57
CA GLN A 10 -21.35 -33.61 -11.95
C GLN A 10 -21.52 -32.36 -12.82
N ARG A 11 -21.05 -32.43 -14.08
CA ARG A 11 -21.23 -31.39 -15.11
C ARG A 11 -22.63 -31.48 -15.72
N VAL A 12 -23.31 -30.33 -15.83
CA VAL A 12 -24.60 -30.17 -16.50
C VAL A 12 -24.37 -29.86 -18.00
N PRO A 13 -25.10 -30.49 -18.94
CA PRO A 13 -24.99 -30.17 -20.37
C PRO A 13 -25.83 -28.94 -20.75
N ARG A 14 -25.35 -28.17 -21.75
CA ARG A 14 -26.10 -27.05 -22.37
C ARG A 14 -27.07 -27.60 -23.43
N PRO A 15 -28.27 -27.00 -23.59
CA PRO A 15 -29.11 -27.26 -24.76
C PRO A 15 -28.72 -26.35 -25.92
N ASP A 16 -28.49 -26.98 -27.07
CA ASP A 16 -28.44 -26.36 -28.39
C ASP A 16 -29.85 -26.03 -28.90
N GLY A 17 -29.93 -24.99 -29.75
CA GLY A 17 -30.96 -24.89 -30.78
C GLY A 17 -31.94 -23.75 -30.57
N LEU A 18 -31.74 -22.63 -31.29
CA LEU A 18 -32.79 -21.85 -31.96
C LEU A 18 -32.17 -20.90 -33.01
N ASN A 19 -32.32 -21.32 -34.26
CA ASN A 19 -32.47 -20.60 -35.53
C ASN A 19 -31.60 -19.36 -35.87
N CYS A 20 -30.73 -19.59 -36.87
CA CYS A 20 -30.18 -18.60 -37.79
C CYS A 20 -31.29 -17.86 -38.56
N VAL A 21 -31.25 -16.53 -38.55
CA VAL A 21 -31.78 -15.68 -39.62
C VAL A 21 -30.60 -14.98 -40.27
N GLN A 22 -30.42 -15.25 -41.56
CA GLN A 22 -29.43 -14.59 -42.41
C GLN A 22 -29.73 -13.09 -42.50
N CYS A 23 -28.74 -12.27 -42.11
CA CYS A 23 -28.60 -10.90 -42.63
C CYS A 23 -27.16 -10.78 -43.15
N ALA A 24 -27.02 -10.89 -44.47
CA ALA A 24 -25.80 -10.54 -45.18
C ALA A 24 -25.60 -9.02 -45.08
N VAL A 25 -24.46 -8.59 -44.55
CA VAL A 25 -24.03 -7.19 -44.62
C VAL A 25 -22.74 -7.14 -45.44
N SER A 26 -22.82 -6.43 -46.56
CA SER A 26 -21.77 -6.23 -47.53
C SER A 26 -20.60 -5.44 -46.94
N THR A 27 -19.39 -5.96 -47.09
CA THR A 27 -18.12 -5.27 -46.86
C THR A 27 -17.90 -4.21 -47.94
N ASN A 28 -18.40 -3.00 -47.73
CA ASN A 28 -17.99 -1.79 -48.47
C ASN A 28 -18.65 -0.51 -47.91
N GLN A 29 -18.51 -0.18 -46.61
CA GLN A 29 -18.90 1.15 -46.06
C GLN A 29 -18.23 1.51 -44.71
N VAL A 30 -16.91 1.29 -44.55
CA VAL A 30 -16.21 1.73 -43.31
C VAL A 30 -14.96 2.60 -43.58
N GLU A 31 -14.55 2.80 -44.83
CA GLU A 31 -13.37 3.62 -45.15
C GLU A 31 -13.66 5.10 -45.49
N SER A 32 -14.92 5.52 -45.61
CA SER A 32 -15.27 6.91 -45.97
C SER A 32 -15.60 7.84 -44.79
N VAL A 33 -15.57 7.35 -43.55
CA VAL A 33 -15.94 8.13 -42.34
C VAL A 33 -14.71 8.70 -41.60
N TRP A 34 -13.50 8.24 -41.93
CA TRP A 34 -12.26 8.63 -41.24
C TRP A 34 -11.51 9.82 -41.87
N HIS A 35 -11.85 10.23 -43.09
CA HIS A 35 -11.21 11.39 -43.77
C HIS A 35 -12.01 12.71 -43.69
N ALA A 36 -13.23 12.69 -43.15
CA ALA A 36 -14.07 13.90 -43.06
C ALA A 36 -14.09 14.55 -41.65
N ARG A 37 -13.55 13.87 -40.62
CA ARG A 37 -13.48 14.41 -39.24
C ARG A 37 -12.20 15.15 -38.89
N SER A 38 -11.14 15.05 -39.70
CA SER A 38 -9.84 15.69 -39.43
C SER A 38 -9.72 17.13 -39.97
N GLN A 39 -10.75 17.65 -40.65
CA GLN A 39 -10.73 19.00 -41.26
C GLN A 39 -11.66 20.01 -40.56
N GLN A 40 -12.46 19.59 -39.58
CA GLN A 40 -13.37 20.48 -38.82
C GLN A 40 -12.80 20.98 -37.48
N GLU A 41 -11.76 20.35 -36.92
CA GLU A 41 -11.18 20.77 -35.65
C GLU A 41 -10.10 21.85 -35.78
N VAL A 42 -9.57 22.10 -36.98
CA VAL A 42 -8.52 23.11 -37.23
C VAL A 42 -9.09 24.52 -37.43
N LEU A 43 -10.40 24.66 -37.71
CA LEU A 43 -11.04 25.97 -37.91
C LEU A 43 -11.48 26.66 -36.61
N PHE A 44 -11.56 25.95 -35.48
CA PHE A 44 -11.98 26.53 -34.19
C PHE A 44 -10.85 27.21 -33.41
N MET A 45 -9.59 27.08 -33.86
CA MET A 45 -8.42 27.55 -33.12
C MET A 45 -7.88 28.92 -33.59
N VAL A 46 -8.57 29.60 -34.51
CA VAL A 46 -8.10 30.88 -35.10
C VAL A 46 -9.07 32.07 -34.87
N GLN A 47 -10.19 31.89 -34.15
CA GLN A 47 -11.20 32.94 -33.94
C GLN A 47 -11.49 33.35 -32.48
N SER A 48 -10.59 33.10 -31.53
CA SER A 48 -10.79 33.46 -30.11
C SER A 48 -9.77 34.46 -29.54
N ASN A 49 -9.22 35.35 -30.38
CA ASN A 49 -8.22 36.36 -29.98
C ASN A 49 -8.76 37.79 -29.74
N ALA A 50 -10.08 37.98 -29.58
CA ALA A 50 -10.68 39.32 -29.38
C ALA A 50 -11.41 39.53 -28.04
N THR A 51 -11.55 38.51 -27.19
CA THR A 51 -12.29 38.60 -25.91
C THR A 51 -11.41 38.48 -24.66
N LEU A 52 -10.10 38.28 -24.81
CA LEU A 52 -9.17 38.06 -23.69
C LEU A 52 -8.51 39.35 -23.14
N ARG A 53 -8.93 40.54 -23.57
CA ARG A 53 -8.34 41.82 -23.14
C ARG A 53 -9.22 42.70 -22.23
N LEU A 54 -10.41 42.24 -21.83
CA LEU A 54 -11.28 42.99 -20.91
C LEU A 54 -11.44 42.40 -19.51
N ILE A 55 -10.91 41.21 -19.22
CA ILE A 55 -11.03 40.58 -17.88
C ILE A 55 -9.84 40.92 -16.96
N LEU A 56 -8.72 41.42 -17.51
CA LEU A 56 -7.53 41.78 -16.72
C LEU A 56 -7.60 43.15 -16.01
N ALA A 57 -8.66 43.94 -16.18
CA ALA A 57 -8.76 45.29 -15.61
C ALA A 57 -9.66 45.40 -14.36
N LEU A 58 -10.30 44.31 -13.91
CA LEU A 58 -11.19 44.29 -12.75
C LEU A 58 -10.62 43.56 -11.51
N LEU A 59 -9.36 43.12 -11.56
CA LEU A 59 -8.69 42.43 -10.46
C LEU A 59 -7.58 43.26 -9.76
N VAL A 60 -7.65 44.59 -9.83
CA VAL A 60 -6.67 45.50 -9.18
C VAL A 60 -7.30 46.39 -8.09
N LEU A 61 -8.60 46.28 -7.80
CA LEU A 61 -9.26 47.02 -6.71
C LEU A 61 -9.96 46.09 -5.70
N CYS A 62 -9.20 45.23 -5.03
CA CYS A 62 -9.63 44.59 -3.77
C CYS A 62 -8.46 44.17 -2.88
N ALA A 63 -7.31 44.84 -2.99
CA ALA A 63 -6.20 44.67 -2.07
C ALA A 63 -6.25 45.80 -1.03
N LEU A 64 -7.06 45.63 0.02
CA LEU A 64 -6.94 46.31 1.32
C LEU A 64 -8.02 45.74 2.27
N GLY A 65 -7.59 44.88 3.20
CA GLY A 65 -8.38 44.53 4.39
C GLY A 65 -8.83 43.08 4.49
N ALA A 66 -7.94 42.17 4.91
CA ALA A 66 -8.27 41.02 5.76
C ALA A 66 -6.98 40.39 6.27
N GLY A 67 -6.91 40.13 7.58
CA GLY A 67 -5.72 39.73 8.31
C GLY A 67 -5.11 38.40 7.87
N SER A 68 -3.79 38.31 8.05
CA SER A 68 -2.95 37.15 7.81
C SER A 68 -3.25 36.02 8.80
N GLY A 69 -4.34 35.29 8.56
CA GLY A 69 -4.53 33.94 9.10
C GLY A 69 -3.98 32.94 8.08
N SER A 70 -2.72 32.57 8.20
CA SER A 70 -2.15 31.48 7.41
C SER A 70 -2.77 30.16 7.85
N VAL A 71 -3.84 29.73 7.17
CA VAL A 71 -4.29 28.33 7.21
C VAL A 71 -3.23 27.53 6.45
N GLN A 72 -2.34 26.87 7.19
CA GLN A 72 -1.50 25.83 6.62
C GLN A 72 -2.42 24.71 6.11
N ALA A 73 -2.45 24.53 4.80
CA ALA A 73 -3.08 23.36 4.20
C ALA A 73 -2.27 22.12 4.62
N SER A 74 -2.90 21.23 5.39
CA SER A 74 -2.35 19.91 5.71
C SER A 74 -2.16 19.11 4.41
N PRO A 75 -1.06 18.35 4.24
CA PRO A 75 -0.77 17.63 2.99
C PRO A 75 -1.63 16.38 2.75
N SER A 76 -2.64 16.14 3.58
CA SER A 76 -3.47 14.94 3.52
C SER A 76 -4.93 15.34 3.26
N GLY A 77 -5.41 15.09 2.04
CA GLY A 77 -6.77 15.40 1.60
C GLY A 77 -7.84 14.52 2.25
N HIS A 78 -7.94 14.53 3.59
CA HIS A 78 -8.95 13.80 4.34
C HIS A 78 -9.84 14.77 5.09
N ALA A 79 -11.15 14.52 5.08
CA ALA A 79 -12.01 15.10 6.09
C ALA A 79 -11.48 14.66 7.47
N PRO A 80 -11.19 15.58 8.41
CA PRO A 80 -10.72 15.18 9.71
C PRO A 80 -11.82 14.35 10.39
N HIS A 81 -11.58 13.05 10.55
CA HIS A 81 -12.09 12.35 11.71
C HIS A 81 -11.60 13.19 12.90
N GLY A 82 -12.51 13.57 13.79
CA GLY A 82 -12.27 14.61 14.78
C GLY A 82 -11.05 14.33 15.67
N THR A 83 -10.84 15.13 16.69
CA THR A 83 -9.75 14.89 17.63
C THR A 83 -10.28 14.34 18.93
N VAL A 84 -9.47 13.53 19.60
CA VAL A 84 -9.73 13.07 20.97
C VAL A 84 -8.68 13.68 21.89
N THR A 85 -9.11 14.28 22.98
CA THR A 85 -8.22 14.84 24.01
C THR A 85 -8.28 13.97 25.26
N ILE A 86 -7.12 13.44 25.67
CA ILE A 86 -6.95 12.65 26.90
C ILE A 86 -5.78 13.23 27.67
N ASP A 87 -5.99 13.59 28.93
CA ASP A 87 -4.96 14.14 29.82
C ASP A 87 -4.19 15.32 29.22
N GLY A 88 -4.89 16.19 28.49
CA GLY A 88 -4.30 17.35 27.83
C GLY A 88 -3.57 17.06 26.52
N VAL A 89 -3.47 15.79 26.09
CA VAL A 89 -2.90 15.40 24.80
C VAL A 89 -4.03 15.25 23.78
N THR A 90 -3.95 15.99 22.68
CA THR A 90 -4.92 15.92 21.59
C THR A 90 -4.33 15.12 20.43
N VAL A 91 -5.02 14.05 20.05
CA VAL A 91 -4.62 13.15 18.96
C VAL A 91 -5.74 13.03 17.92
N PRO A 92 -5.42 12.64 16.67
CA PRO A 92 -6.45 12.27 15.70
C PRO A 92 -7.35 11.16 16.25
N ASP A 93 -8.64 11.21 15.97
CA ASP A 93 -9.53 10.09 16.27
C ASP A 93 -9.23 8.91 15.33
N VAL A 94 -9.62 7.71 15.74
CA VAL A 94 -9.66 6.56 14.84
C VAL A 94 -10.81 6.71 13.86
N GLY A 95 -10.62 6.23 12.63
CA GLY A 95 -11.59 6.43 11.55
C GLY A 95 -11.44 5.46 10.38
N PRO A 96 -12.31 5.56 9.37
CA PRO A 96 -12.19 4.77 8.15
C PRO A 96 -10.86 5.05 7.46
N LEU A 97 -10.36 4.05 6.72
CA LEU A 97 -9.19 4.24 5.86
C LEU A 97 -9.42 5.36 4.83
N PRO A 98 -8.34 6.04 4.41
CA PRO A 98 -8.42 6.99 3.32
C PRO A 98 -8.86 6.30 2.02
N THR A 99 -9.60 7.02 1.17
CA THR A 99 -10.05 6.52 -0.13
C THR A 99 -8.92 6.45 -1.16
N VAL A 100 -7.80 7.13 -0.89
CA VAL A 100 -6.62 7.17 -1.75
C VAL A 100 -5.39 6.82 -0.93
N VAL A 101 -4.64 5.81 -1.38
CA VAL A 101 -3.30 5.52 -0.86
C VAL A 101 -2.30 6.43 -1.55
N PRO A 102 -1.38 7.10 -0.83
CA PRO A 102 -0.36 7.93 -1.45
C PRO A 102 0.52 7.12 -2.42
N ILE A 103 0.57 7.57 -3.67
CA ILE A 103 1.43 7.02 -4.72
C ILE A 103 2.46 8.08 -5.09
N PRO A 104 3.77 7.74 -5.20
CA PRO A 104 4.77 8.69 -5.67
C PRO A 104 4.40 9.25 -7.05
N SER A 105 4.50 10.57 -7.25
CA SER A 105 4.15 11.22 -8.51
C SER A 105 5.02 10.79 -9.70
N SER A 106 6.22 10.27 -9.43
CA SER A 106 7.11 9.66 -10.42
C SER A 106 6.62 8.30 -10.93
N ASN A 107 5.54 7.76 -10.36
CA ASN A 107 5.12 6.38 -10.60
C ASN A 107 4.15 6.26 -11.79
N LEU A 108 4.67 6.52 -13.00
CA LEU A 108 3.93 6.35 -14.27
C LEU A 108 3.53 4.89 -14.48
N ASN A 109 2.43 4.64 -15.22
CA ASN A 109 1.92 3.30 -15.55
C ASN A 109 1.70 2.38 -14.32
N TYR A 110 1.11 2.95 -13.27
CA TYR A 110 0.97 2.33 -11.95
C TYR A 110 0.28 0.95 -11.98
N THR A 111 -0.77 0.79 -12.78
CA THR A 111 -1.48 -0.51 -12.92
C THR A 111 -0.57 -1.61 -13.45
N ALA A 112 0.28 -1.33 -14.44
CA ALA A 112 1.21 -2.33 -14.96
C ALA A 112 2.32 -2.67 -13.95
N LYS A 113 2.72 -1.69 -13.12
CA LYS A 113 3.66 -1.91 -12.02
C LYS A 113 3.07 -2.79 -10.92
N ILE A 114 1.78 -2.66 -10.59
CA ILE A 114 1.10 -3.54 -9.63
C ILE A 114 1.20 -5.01 -10.07
N GLU A 115 0.90 -5.31 -11.33
CA GLU A 115 0.91 -6.70 -11.82
C GLU A 115 2.32 -7.30 -11.82
N LEU A 116 3.32 -6.53 -12.27
CA LEU A 116 4.72 -6.95 -12.19
C LEU A 116 5.18 -7.09 -10.73
N GLY A 117 4.76 -6.18 -9.86
CA GLY A 117 5.04 -6.19 -8.43
C GLY A 117 4.48 -7.40 -7.73
N LYS A 118 3.23 -7.77 -8.05
CA LYS A 118 2.59 -8.99 -7.57
C LYS A 118 3.40 -10.21 -7.99
N GLN A 119 3.79 -10.30 -9.26
CA GLN A 119 4.62 -11.40 -9.72
C GLN A 119 5.94 -11.50 -8.93
N LEU A 120 6.65 -10.38 -8.75
CA LEU A 120 7.90 -10.32 -7.99
C LEU A 120 7.70 -10.67 -6.51
N TYR A 121 6.63 -10.21 -5.87
CA TYR A 121 6.32 -10.46 -4.46
C TYR A 121 6.25 -11.95 -4.12
N PHE A 122 5.78 -12.77 -5.06
CA PHE A 122 5.70 -14.23 -4.92
C PHE A 122 6.89 -14.98 -5.55
N ASP A 123 7.83 -14.30 -6.19
CA ASP A 123 8.93 -14.94 -6.91
C ASP A 123 10.10 -15.30 -6.00
N GLY A 124 10.25 -16.60 -5.71
CA GLY A 124 11.36 -17.13 -4.92
C GLY A 124 12.73 -16.84 -5.53
N ARG A 125 12.81 -16.57 -6.84
CA ARG A 125 14.07 -16.20 -7.53
C ARG A 125 14.61 -14.86 -7.07
N LEU A 126 13.92 -14.09 -6.24
CA LEU A 126 14.53 -12.93 -5.59
C LEU A 126 15.58 -13.32 -4.53
N SER A 127 15.51 -14.53 -3.96
CA SER A 127 16.52 -15.01 -3.01
C SER A 127 17.66 -15.77 -3.68
N LYS A 128 18.79 -15.89 -2.98
CA LYS A 128 19.99 -16.61 -3.45
C LYS A 128 19.73 -18.08 -3.78
N ASN A 129 18.87 -18.74 -3.01
CA ASN A 129 18.51 -20.15 -3.21
C ASN A 129 17.27 -20.36 -4.09
N ASN A 130 16.71 -19.28 -4.66
CA ASN A 130 15.49 -19.29 -5.48
C ASN A 130 14.23 -19.84 -4.79
N ALA A 131 14.18 -19.81 -3.45
CA ALA A 131 13.08 -20.40 -2.67
C ALA A 131 12.34 -19.41 -1.75
N ILE A 132 12.92 -18.24 -1.46
CA ILE A 132 12.33 -17.28 -0.53
C ILE A 132 11.86 -16.07 -1.32
N SER A 133 10.58 -15.78 -1.21
CA SER A 133 9.92 -14.59 -1.75
C SER A 133 9.44 -13.70 -0.62
N CYS A 134 8.96 -12.49 -0.93
CA CYS A 134 8.33 -11.61 0.06
C CYS A 134 7.16 -12.33 0.74
N ALA A 135 6.35 -13.05 -0.04
CA ALA A 135 5.21 -13.84 0.43
C ALA A 135 5.59 -14.99 1.38
N PHE A 136 6.85 -15.43 1.42
CA PHE A 136 7.27 -16.49 2.34
C PHE A 136 7.22 -16.03 3.81
N CYS A 137 7.63 -14.79 4.07
CA CYS A 137 7.56 -14.18 5.40
C CYS A 137 6.31 -13.31 5.58
N HIS A 138 5.70 -12.84 4.49
CA HIS A 138 4.53 -11.97 4.50
C HIS A 138 3.36 -12.65 3.75
N ASN A 139 2.92 -13.79 4.29
CA ASN A 139 2.00 -14.68 3.59
C ASN A 139 0.55 -14.15 3.65
N PRO A 140 -0.15 -13.98 2.50
CA PRO A 140 -1.54 -13.56 2.49
C PRO A 140 -2.49 -14.43 3.34
N GLY A 141 -2.20 -15.73 3.46
CA GLY A 141 -3.00 -16.67 4.25
C GLY A 141 -2.86 -16.50 5.77
N THR A 142 -1.90 -15.71 6.23
CA THR A 142 -1.64 -15.39 7.65
C THR A 142 -1.53 -13.87 7.85
N GLY A 143 -2.45 -13.14 7.22
CA GLY A 143 -2.57 -11.69 7.40
C GLY A 143 -1.40 -10.89 6.81
N PHE A 144 -0.71 -11.40 5.79
CA PHE A 144 0.52 -10.80 5.23
C PHE A 144 1.65 -10.61 6.26
N ALA A 145 1.64 -11.39 7.34
CA ALA A 145 2.67 -11.44 8.37
C ALA A 145 3.21 -12.86 8.50
N ASP A 146 4.32 -13.01 9.23
CA ASP A 146 4.83 -14.32 9.60
C ASP A 146 4.13 -14.78 10.89
N PRO A 147 3.45 -15.94 10.91
CA PRO A 147 2.83 -16.45 12.14
C PRO A 147 3.85 -16.91 13.18
N ARG A 148 5.14 -17.01 12.81
CA ARG A 148 6.22 -17.34 13.74
C ARG A 148 6.66 -16.09 14.50
N GLN A 149 7.21 -16.30 15.69
CA GLN A 149 7.82 -15.21 16.46
C GLN A 149 8.95 -14.50 15.68
N THR A 150 9.72 -15.24 14.88
CA THR A 150 10.75 -14.70 13.99
C THR A 150 10.79 -15.48 12.69
N SER A 151 11.10 -14.78 11.60
CA SER A 151 11.16 -15.38 10.27
C SER A 151 12.42 -16.19 10.05
N ILE A 152 12.29 -17.24 9.22
CA ILE A 152 13.40 -18.08 8.80
C ILE A 152 13.76 -17.73 7.36
N GLY A 153 15.00 -17.35 7.11
CA GLY A 153 15.55 -17.04 5.80
C GLY A 153 16.35 -18.19 5.18
N VAL A 154 17.19 -17.82 4.21
CA VAL A 154 18.01 -18.77 3.44
C VAL A 154 18.95 -19.54 4.38
N GLY A 155 19.07 -20.85 4.16
CA GLY A 155 19.95 -21.71 4.94
C GLY A 155 19.50 -21.92 6.40
N GLY A 156 18.26 -21.56 6.75
CA GLY A 156 17.75 -21.68 8.12
C GLY A 156 18.15 -20.52 9.04
N GLY A 157 18.68 -19.42 8.48
CA GLY A 157 18.95 -18.20 9.25
C GLY A 157 17.68 -17.71 9.93
N VAL A 158 17.75 -17.32 11.20
CA VAL A 158 16.60 -16.82 11.96
C VAL A 158 16.76 -15.32 12.17
N GLY A 159 15.73 -14.56 11.79
CA GLY A 159 15.70 -13.10 11.96
C GLY A 159 15.64 -12.69 13.44
N GLY A 160 16.00 -11.43 13.73
CA GLY A 160 15.95 -10.89 15.09
C GLY A 160 14.56 -10.41 15.54
N ARG A 161 13.66 -10.15 14.60
CA ARG A 161 12.33 -9.56 14.85
C ARG A 161 11.25 -10.35 14.10
N GLN A 162 10.02 -10.22 14.58
CA GLN A 162 8.83 -10.69 13.88
C GLN A 162 8.65 -9.89 12.57
N SER A 163 8.22 -10.57 11.51
CA SER A 163 7.95 -9.94 10.21
C SER A 163 6.55 -9.32 10.20
N PRO A 164 6.43 -7.99 10.27
CA PRO A 164 5.14 -7.32 10.44
C PRO A 164 4.24 -7.51 9.22
N THR A 165 2.94 -7.27 9.38
CA THR A 165 2.00 -7.31 8.26
C THR A 165 2.34 -6.28 7.17
N VAL A 166 2.05 -6.64 5.92
CA VAL A 166 2.07 -5.70 4.77
C VAL A 166 0.77 -4.88 4.70
N TYR A 167 -0.28 -5.24 5.44
CA TYR A 167 -1.53 -4.48 5.43
C TYR A 167 -1.31 -3.00 5.70
N ASN A 168 -1.83 -2.17 4.79
CA ASN A 168 -1.85 -0.71 4.89
C ASN A 168 -0.47 -0.06 5.02
N THR A 169 0.62 -0.74 4.68
CA THR A 169 1.98 -0.16 4.76
C THR A 169 2.19 0.99 3.77
N GLY A 170 1.38 1.05 2.71
CA GLY A 170 1.27 2.20 1.81
C GLY A 170 0.83 3.51 2.48
N LEU A 171 0.26 3.44 3.69
CA LEU A 171 -0.14 4.60 4.49
C LEU A 171 0.93 5.01 5.52
N ASN A 172 2.00 4.23 5.68
CA ASN A 172 3.07 4.55 6.60
C ASN A 172 4.06 5.53 5.97
N HIS A 173 4.59 6.45 6.79
CA HIS A 173 5.64 7.39 6.35
C HIS A 173 7.06 6.79 6.47
N VAL A 174 7.22 5.73 7.24
CA VAL A 174 8.47 4.99 7.46
C VAL A 174 8.16 3.50 7.64
N GLN A 175 9.08 2.65 7.21
CA GLN A 175 8.93 1.20 7.22
C GLN A 175 9.89 0.53 8.20
N PHE A 176 9.63 -0.74 8.51
CA PHE A 176 10.24 -1.52 9.60
C PHE A 176 9.91 -1.02 11.02
N TRP A 177 10.17 -1.88 12.01
CA TRP A 177 10.01 -1.62 13.43
C TRP A 177 10.86 -0.45 13.95
N ASP A 178 12.02 -0.19 13.35
CA ASP A 178 12.94 0.89 13.71
C ASP A 178 12.89 2.07 12.74
N GLY A 179 12.01 2.03 11.73
CA GLY A 179 11.85 3.13 10.78
C GLY A 179 13.06 3.40 9.90
N ARG A 180 13.94 2.41 9.69
CA ARG A 180 15.19 2.62 8.94
C ARG A 180 14.98 2.90 7.45
N ALA A 181 13.84 2.50 6.89
CA ALA A 181 13.48 2.80 5.51
C ALA A 181 12.42 3.90 5.45
N ARG A 182 12.61 4.89 4.58
CA ARG A 182 11.75 6.07 4.43
C ARG A 182 10.62 5.86 3.40
N SER A 183 10.64 4.73 2.71
CA SER A 183 9.67 4.40 1.65
C SER A 183 9.52 2.88 1.53
N LEU A 184 8.47 2.43 0.85
CA LEU A 184 8.31 1.02 0.50
C LEU A 184 9.36 0.58 -0.52
N GLU A 185 9.74 1.46 -1.44
CA GLU A 185 10.79 1.19 -2.43
C GLU A 185 12.14 0.89 -1.74
N GLU A 186 12.53 1.70 -0.76
CA GLU A 186 13.73 1.46 0.05
C GLU A 186 13.61 0.20 0.92
N GLN A 187 12.41 -0.06 1.45
CA GLN A 187 12.14 -1.25 2.25
C GLN A 187 12.28 -2.52 1.42
N ALA A 188 11.71 -2.57 0.22
CA ALA A 188 11.58 -3.78 -0.61
C ALA A 188 12.94 -4.39 -1.02
N ILE A 189 13.98 -3.56 -1.18
CA ILE A 189 15.32 -4.02 -1.56
C ILE A 189 16.16 -4.49 -0.37
N GLY A 190 15.77 -4.13 0.85
CA GLY A 190 16.48 -4.52 2.08
C GLY A 190 16.50 -6.04 2.32
N PRO A 191 15.33 -6.71 2.34
CA PRO A 191 15.22 -8.16 2.51
C PRO A 191 16.01 -8.96 1.50
N ILE A 192 16.03 -8.51 0.24
CA ILE A 192 16.81 -9.13 -0.85
C ILE A 192 18.28 -9.25 -0.44
N HIS A 193 18.84 -8.17 0.11
CA HIS A 193 20.25 -8.11 0.52
C HIS A 193 20.55 -8.79 1.87
N ASN A 194 19.56 -8.89 2.76
CA ASN A 194 19.81 -9.33 4.12
C ASN A 194 20.27 -10.81 4.15
N PRO A 195 21.46 -11.13 4.70
CA PRO A 195 22.04 -12.47 4.70
C PRO A 195 21.25 -13.49 5.53
N VAL A 196 20.40 -13.06 6.46
CA VAL A 196 19.53 -13.96 7.25
C VAL A 196 18.08 -13.97 6.74
N GLU A 197 17.79 -13.27 5.64
CA GLU A 197 16.48 -13.29 4.97
C GLU A 197 16.64 -13.92 3.58
N MET A 198 16.86 -13.14 2.52
CA MET A 198 16.93 -13.65 1.14
C MET A 198 18.37 -13.87 0.62
N ALA A 199 19.36 -13.29 1.32
CA ALA A 199 20.79 -13.53 1.14
C ALA A 199 21.34 -13.34 -0.28
N GLU A 200 20.72 -12.47 -1.09
CA GLU A 200 21.09 -12.20 -2.48
C GLU A 200 21.82 -10.85 -2.60
N THR A 201 22.60 -10.62 -3.66
CA THR A 201 23.13 -9.26 -3.96
C THR A 201 22.25 -8.54 -4.95
N HIS A 202 22.21 -7.21 -4.86
CA HIS A 202 21.41 -6.40 -5.79
C HIS A 202 21.87 -6.56 -7.25
N GLU A 203 23.18 -6.66 -7.48
CA GLU A 203 23.75 -6.88 -8.81
C GLU A 203 23.37 -8.26 -9.34
N HIS A 204 23.46 -9.29 -8.50
CA HIS A 204 23.19 -10.66 -8.92
C HIS A 204 21.70 -10.90 -9.14
N VAL A 205 20.79 -10.35 -8.31
CA VAL A 205 19.33 -10.46 -8.56
C VAL A 205 18.94 -9.79 -9.87
N VAL A 206 19.50 -8.61 -10.17
CA VAL A 206 19.24 -7.90 -11.44
C VAL A 206 19.72 -8.72 -12.62
N ALA A 207 20.96 -9.24 -12.57
CA ALA A 207 21.49 -10.09 -13.63
C ALA A 207 20.69 -11.40 -13.79
N LYS A 208 20.24 -12.00 -12.69
CA LYS A 208 19.45 -13.23 -12.67
C LYS A 208 18.08 -13.03 -13.31
N LEU A 209 17.33 -12.01 -12.89
CA LEU A 209 16.04 -11.67 -13.49
C LEU A 209 16.20 -11.19 -14.93
N GLY A 210 17.26 -10.47 -15.23
CA GLY A 210 17.62 -10.00 -16.58
C GLY A 210 17.90 -11.11 -17.58
N LYS A 211 18.12 -12.36 -17.16
CA LYS A 211 18.25 -13.53 -18.06
C LYS A 211 16.90 -14.13 -18.47
N ILE A 212 15.80 -13.71 -17.83
CA ILE A 212 14.47 -14.27 -18.05
C ILE A 212 13.75 -13.40 -19.09
N LYS A 213 13.50 -13.97 -20.28
CA LYS A 213 12.82 -13.26 -21.40
C LYS A 213 11.50 -12.59 -20.98
N GLY A 214 10.72 -13.24 -20.11
CA GLY A 214 9.48 -12.68 -19.56
C GLY A 214 9.71 -11.38 -18.80
N TYR A 215 10.68 -11.34 -17.88
CA TYR A 215 11.01 -10.13 -17.14
C TYR A 215 11.60 -9.04 -18.05
N GLN A 216 12.44 -9.40 -19.02
CA GLN A 216 12.94 -8.42 -19.99
C GLN A 216 11.79 -7.70 -20.73
N GLN A 217 10.80 -8.46 -21.21
CA GLN A 217 9.63 -7.91 -21.90
C GLN A 217 8.76 -7.05 -20.97
N GLN A 218 8.49 -7.56 -19.76
CA GLN A 218 7.69 -6.83 -18.76
C GLN A 218 8.37 -5.53 -18.35
N PHE A 219 9.68 -5.52 -18.06
CA PHE A 219 10.39 -4.31 -17.69
C PHE A 219 10.44 -3.27 -18.81
N ARG A 220 10.63 -3.70 -20.06
CA ARG A 220 10.56 -2.77 -21.20
C ARG A 220 9.17 -2.18 -21.38
N ALA A 221 8.11 -2.97 -21.18
CA ALA A 221 6.74 -2.48 -21.28
C ALA A 221 6.35 -1.54 -20.12
N VAL A 222 6.81 -1.83 -18.90
CA VAL A 222 6.43 -1.09 -17.69
C VAL A 222 7.29 0.15 -17.47
N PHE A 223 8.60 0.02 -17.67
CA PHE A 223 9.60 1.04 -17.32
C PHE A 223 10.37 1.59 -18.52
N GLY A 224 10.20 1.03 -19.73
CA GLY A 224 11.01 1.43 -20.90
C GLY A 224 12.49 1.08 -20.79
N THR A 225 12.87 0.21 -19.85
CA THR A 225 14.26 -0.13 -19.53
C THR A 225 14.43 -1.65 -19.44
N ASP A 226 15.68 -2.12 -19.49
CA ASP A 226 15.99 -3.48 -19.06
C ASP A 226 15.84 -3.61 -17.53
N VAL A 227 15.84 -4.85 -17.04
CA VAL A 227 15.70 -5.14 -15.60
C VAL A 227 16.76 -4.38 -14.81
N ASN A 228 16.32 -3.65 -13.78
CA ASN A 228 17.18 -2.89 -12.89
C ASN A 228 16.57 -2.85 -11.48
N LEU A 229 17.40 -2.51 -10.48
CA LEU A 229 17.01 -2.56 -9.07
C LEU A 229 15.87 -1.59 -8.74
N GLN A 230 15.88 -0.38 -9.31
CA GLN A 230 14.84 0.62 -9.09
C GLN A 230 13.47 0.12 -9.56
N GLY A 231 13.39 -0.46 -10.76
CA GLY A 231 12.14 -1.02 -11.26
C GLY A 231 11.64 -2.20 -10.44
N ILE A 232 12.53 -3.04 -9.88
CA ILE A 232 12.15 -4.09 -8.92
C ILE A 232 11.50 -3.48 -7.68
N ALA A 233 12.17 -2.48 -7.08
CA ALA A 233 11.70 -1.78 -5.89
C ALA A 233 10.33 -1.11 -6.12
N GLU A 234 10.20 -0.34 -7.20
CA GLU A 234 8.97 0.37 -7.56
C GLU A 234 7.81 -0.57 -7.86
N ALA A 235 8.06 -1.71 -8.53
CA ALA A 235 7.03 -2.69 -8.82
C ALA A 235 6.50 -3.33 -7.54
N ILE A 236 7.39 -3.86 -6.68
CA ILE A 236 7.01 -4.48 -5.40
C ILE A 236 6.24 -3.48 -4.53
N ALA A 237 6.78 -2.28 -4.36
CA ALA A 237 6.15 -1.22 -3.58
C ALA A 237 4.79 -0.78 -4.15
N ALA A 238 4.58 -0.83 -5.47
CA ALA A 238 3.28 -0.57 -6.08
C ALA A 238 2.25 -1.65 -5.71
N TYR A 239 2.65 -2.93 -5.71
CA TYR A 239 1.78 -4.02 -5.26
C TYR A 239 1.46 -3.92 -3.77
N GLU A 240 2.44 -3.68 -2.90
CA GLU A 240 2.24 -3.56 -1.45
C GLU A 240 1.22 -2.46 -1.08
N ARG A 241 1.21 -1.34 -1.81
CA ARG A 241 0.22 -0.27 -1.64
C ARG A 241 -1.22 -0.71 -1.95
N THR A 242 -1.42 -1.83 -2.63
CA THR A 242 -2.75 -2.41 -2.90
C THR A 242 -3.22 -3.35 -1.78
N VAL A 243 -2.32 -3.75 -0.87
CA VAL A 243 -2.62 -4.66 0.24
C VAL A 243 -3.25 -3.88 1.38
N LEU A 244 -4.57 -3.69 1.32
CA LEU A 244 -5.32 -2.87 2.27
C LEU A 244 -6.27 -3.72 3.12
N SER A 245 -6.23 -3.51 4.44
CA SER A 245 -7.20 -4.05 5.39
C SER A 245 -8.38 -3.08 5.52
N THR A 246 -9.40 -3.32 4.71
CA THR A 246 -10.60 -2.48 4.56
C THR A 246 -11.87 -3.25 4.90
N ASN A 247 -13.00 -2.55 4.94
CA ASN A 247 -14.34 -3.14 5.08
C ASN A 247 -14.56 -3.96 6.36
N SER A 248 -13.79 -3.63 7.41
CA SER A 248 -13.97 -4.23 8.74
C SER A 248 -15.31 -3.82 9.36
N ALA A 249 -15.74 -4.54 10.41
CA ALA A 249 -16.86 -4.13 11.25
C ALA A 249 -16.69 -2.70 11.78
N PHE A 250 -15.47 -2.34 12.18
CA PHE A 250 -15.13 -0.98 12.61
C PHE A 250 -15.32 0.03 11.48
N ASP A 251 -14.81 -0.22 10.26
CA ASP A 251 -14.94 0.70 9.14
C ASP A 251 -16.41 0.98 8.81
N LYS A 252 -17.26 -0.06 8.80
CA LYS A 252 -18.70 0.08 8.59
C LYS A 252 -19.37 0.88 9.71
N TYR A 253 -18.98 0.62 10.96
CA TYR A 253 -19.50 1.32 12.13
C TYR A 253 -19.22 2.82 12.09
N VAL A 254 -17.97 3.21 11.82
CA VAL A 254 -17.58 4.63 11.74
C VAL A 254 -18.13 5.35 10.49
N LEU A 255 -18.54 4.59 9.46
CA LEU A 255 -19.28 5.08 8.30
C LEU A 255 -20.81 5.12 8.53
N GLY A 256 -21.29 4.85 9.75
CA GLY A 256 -22.68 5.03 10.15
C GLY A 256 -23.52 3.74 10.21
N VAL A 257 -22.95 2.58 9.89
CA VAL A 257 -23.64 1.29 10.05
C VAL A 257 -23.55 0.84 11.51
N GLN A 258 -24.39 1.43 12.36
CA GLN A 258 -24.32 1.27 13.83
C GLN A 258 -24.31 -0.19 14.31
N LYS A 259 -25.00 -1.10 13.62
CA LYS A 259 -25.06 -2.53 13.97
C LYS A 259 -23.88 -3.35 13.45
N ALA A 260 -22.89 -2.74 12.80
CA ALA A 260 -21.71 -3.45 12.32
C ALA A 260 -20.77 -3.87 13.46
N MET A 261 -20.78 -3.15 14.58
CA MET A 261 -20.12 -3.54 15.83
C MET A 261 -21.20 -3.89 16.86
N ASP A 262 -20.96 -4.92 17.65
CA ASP A 262 -21.81 -5.24 18.80
C ASP A 262 -21.55 -4.29 19.98
N GLU A 263 -22.40 -4.37 21.00
CA GLU A 263 -22.29 -3.51 22.18
C GLU A 263 -20.96 -3.70 22.94
N ALA A 264 -20.40 -4.91 22.93
CA ALA A 264 -19.14 -5.18 23.60
C ALA A 264 -17.97 -4.49 22.88
N ALA A 265 -17.94 -4.56 21.56
CA ALA A 265 -16.98 -3.88 20.71
C ALA A 265 -17.09 -2.36 20.83
N VAL A 266 -18.31 -1.80 20.92
CA VAL A 266 -18.53 -0.37 21.16
C VAL A 266 -18.01 0.06 22.54
N ARG A 267 -18.26 -0.72 23.60
CA ARG A 267 -17.66 -0.47 24.92
C ARG A 267 -16.13 -0.56 24.88
N GLY A 268 -15.58 -1.52 24.13
CA GLY A 268 -14.14 -1.67 23.92
C GLY A 268 -13.53 -0.45 23.24
N LEU A 269 -14.18 0.09 22.21
CA LEU A 269 -13.76 1.32 21.53
C LEU A 269 -13.77 2.53 22.48
N ALA A 270 -14.77 2.65 23.35
CA ALA A 270 -14.82 3.71 24.36
C ALA A 270 -13.67 3.59 25.39
N LEU A 271 -13.31 2.38 25.81
CA LEU A 271 -12.14 2.16 26.66
C LEU A 271 -10.84 2.53 25.93
N PHE A 272 -10.68 2.07 24.69
CA PHE A 272 -9.52 2.33 23.82
C PHE A 272 -9.26 3.83 23.64
N LYS A 273 -10.34 4.60 23.40
CA LYS A 273 -10.33 6.05 23.20
C LYS A 273 -10.35 6.86 24.51
N GLY A 274 -10.35 6.19 25.66
CA GLY A 274 -10.54 6.84 26.95
C GLY A 274 -9.62 6.25 28.00
N LYS A 275 -10.20 5.54 28.97
CA LYS A 275 -9.50 5.09 30.18
C LYS A 275 -8.28 4.20 29.91
N ALA A 276 -8.25 3.44 28.81
CA ALA A 276 -7.12 2.59 28.46
C ALA A 276 -6.01 3.33 27.72
N ARG A 277 -6.26 4.56 27.24
CA ARG A 277 -5.28 5.47 26.63
C ARG A 277 -4.58 4.92 25.38
N CYS A 278 -5.10 3.85 24.77
CA CYS A 278 -4.49 3.20 23.60
C CYS A 278 -4.40 4.14 22.39
N ILE A 279 -5.39 5.01 22.24
CA ILE A 279 -5.46 5.99 21.15
C ILE A 279 -4.29 7.00 21.18
N LEU A 280 -3.57 7.17 22.30
CA LEU A 280 -2.44 8.10 22.37
C LEU A 280 -1.34 7.77 21.35
N CYS A 281 -1.13 6.48 21.05
CA CYS A 281 -0.19 6.02 20.01
C CYS A 281 -0.93 5.37 18.83
N HIS A 282 -2.01 4.63 19.09
CA HIS A 282 -2.78 3.93 18.06
C HIS A 282 -3.97 4.76 17.59
N ASN A 283 -3.70 5.87 16.93
CA ASN A 283 -4.70 6.82 16.43
C ASN A 283 -4.81 6.82 14.89
N GLY A 284 -5.72 7.67 14.41
CA GLY A 284 -5.93 7.91 13.00
C GLY A 284 -6.56 6.73 12.27
N PRO A 285 -6.77 6.88 10.95
CA PRO A 285 -7.34 5.86 10.10
C PRO A 285 -6.66 4.50 10.20
N ASN A 286 -5.33 4.46 10.31
CA ASN A 286 -4.56 3.22 10.30
C ASN A 286 -4.26 2.66 11.71
N PHE A 287 -4.85 3.21 12.78
CA PHE A 287 -4.57 2.79 14.17
C PHE A 287 -3.08 2.81 14.53
N THR A 288 -2.37 3.82 14.04
CA THR A 288 -0.96 4.07 14.33
C THR A 288 -0.64 5.52 14.03
N ASP A 289 0.11 6.14 14.93
CA ASP A 289 0.71 7.46 14.73
C ASP A 289 2.01 7.40 13.89
N ASN A 290 2.49 6.18 13.58
CA ASN A 290 3.78 5.90 12.95
C ASN A 290 4.98 6.56 13.66
N GLN A 291 4.84 6.92 14.94
CA GLN A 291 5.91 7.47 15.76
C GLN A 291 6.66 6.36 16.51
N PHE A 292 7.75 6.74 17.16
CA PHE A 292 8.60 5.83 17.94
C PHE A 292 8.38 6.05 19.43
N HIS A 293 8.08 4.98 20.15
CA HIS A 293 7.84 5.03 21.59
C HIS A 293 8.63 3.93 22.30
N ASN A 294 9.17 4.27 23.47
CA ASN A 294 9.70 3.29 24.41
C ASN A 294 8.70 3.14 25.56
N LEU A 295 8.14 1.95 25.71
CA LEU A 295 7.13 1.64 26.73
C LEU A 295 7.73 1.19 28.07
N GLY A 296 9.06 1.12 28.18
CA GLY A 296 9.75 0.61 29.37
C GLY A 296 9.55 -0.90 29.60
N VAL A 297 9.03 -1.61 28.59
CA VAL A 297 8.84 -3.06 28.66
C VAL A 297 10.20 -3.76 28.50
N PRO A 298 10.51 -4.77 29.35
CA PRO A 298 11.71 -5.57 29.17
C PRO A 298 11.74 -6.21 27.79
N GLN A 299 12.93 -6.24 27.17
CA GLN A 299 13.11 -6.92 25.89
C GLN A 299 12.80 -8.41 26.04
N VAL A 300 11.98 -8.90 25.11
CA VAL A 300 11.67 -10.32 24.93
C VAL A 300 11.98 -10.70 23.49
N GLY A 301 12.57 -11.87 23.27
CA GLY A 301 12.90 -12.36 21.93
C GLY A 301 14.31 -12.94 21.83
N PRO A 302 14.69 -13.42 20.63
CA PRO A 302 15.94 -14.15 20.43
C PRO A 302 17.18 -13.24 20.39
N MET A 303 17.00 -11.93 20.22
CA MET A 303 18.11 -10.98 20.24
C MET A 303 18.66 -10.79 21.66
N LYS A 304 19.99 -10.72 21.80
CA LYS A 304 20.65 -10.37 23.06
C LYS A 304 20.33 -8.93 23.47
N GLU A 305 20.32 -8.02 22.50
CA GLU A 305 20.03 -6.60 22.69
C GLU A 305 19.41 -6.06 21.39
N ASP A 306 18.23 -5.45 21.52
CA ASP A 306 17.52 -4.75 20.46
C ASP A 306 17.30 -3.30 20.90
N LEU A 307 18.17 -2.42 20.39
CA LEU A 307 18.13 -0.99 20.71
C LEU A 307 17.01 -0.24 19.99
N GLY A 308 16.25 -0.92 19.12
CA GLY A 308 15.17 -0.32 18.35
C GLY A 308 15.66 0.82 17.47
N ARG A 309 14.95 1.95 17.52
CA ARG A 309 15.22 3.16 16.74
C ARG A 309 16.61 3.74 16.97
N PHE A 310 17.19 3.59 18.16
CA PHE A 310 18.56 4.06 18.45
C PHE A 310 19.61 3.48 17.49
N ALA A 311 19.43 2.25 16.99
CA ALA A 311 20.34 1.67 16.00
C ALA A 311 20.42 2.49 14.70
N VAL A 312 19.35 3.24 14.40
CA VAL A 312 19.22 4.12 13.23
C VAL A 312 19.58 5.56 13.57
N SER A 313 19.00 6.13 14.63
CA SER A 313 19.12 7.56 14.95
C SER A 313 20.34 7.92 15.79
N ARG A 314 20.89 6.97 16.56
CA ARG A 314 21.94 7.17 17.57
C ARG A 314 21.59 8.19 18.68
N ALA A 315 20.34 8.61 18.78
CA ALA A 315 19.88 9.54 19.80
C ALA A 315 19.43 8.76 21.05
N GLU A 316 19.98 9.09 22.22
CA GLU A 316 19.74 8.33 23.46
C GLU A 316 18.25 8.21 23.83
N LYS A 317 17.45 9.24 23.55
CA LYS A 317 15.99 9.22 23.74
C LYS A 317 15.25 8.14 22.94
N ASP A 318 15.86 7.65 21.86
CA ASP A 318 15.28 6.62 20.98
C ASP A 318 15.72 5.20 21.39
N ARG A 319 16.52 5.05 22.47
CA ARG A 319 16.95 3.74 22.96
C ARG A 319 15.74 2.93 23.38
N GLY A 320 15.58 1.75 22.79
CA GLY A 320 14.45 0.86 23.04
C GLY A 320 13.13 1.38 22.48
N ALA A 321 13.14 2.44 21.68
CA ALA A 321 11.93 2.95 21.04
C ALA A 321 11.63 2.19 19.75
N PHE A 322 10.37 1.85 19.51
CA PHE A 322 9.91 1.17 18.30
C PHE A 322 8.74 1.90 17.68
N LYS A 323 8.60 1.75 16.36
CA LYS A 323 7.48 2.28 15.60
C LYS A 323 6.19 1.67 16.11
N THR A 324 5.17 2.49 16.37
CA THR A 324 3.82 1.99 16.67
C THR A 324 3.30 1.15 15.50
N PRO A 325 3.00 -0.14 15.68
CA PRO A 325 2.40 -0.95 14.62
C PRO A 325 0.94 -0.54 14.40
N THR A 326 0.41 -0.80 13.20
CA THR A 326 -1.04 -0.72 12.98
C THR A 326 -1.75 -1.80 13.77
N LEU A 327 -2.94 -1.51 14.29
CA LEU A 327 -3.83 -2.51 14.88
C LEU A 327 -4.87 -3.06 13.88
N ARG A 328 -4.83 -2.62 12.62
CA ARG A 328 -5.71 -3.17 11.58
C ARG A 328 -5.34 -4.62 11.31
N SER A 329 -6.36 -5.48 11.26
CA SER A 329 -6.22 -6.94 11.13
C SER A 329 -5.32 -7.59 12.18
N ILE A 330 -5.16 -7.01 13.39
CA ILE A 330 -4.31 -7.60 14.44
C ILE A 330 -4.70 -9.02 14.86
N THR A 331 -5.96 -9.40 14.67
CA THR A 331 -6.44 -10.77 14.96
C THR A 331 -5.99 -11.80 13.93
N GLU A 332 -5.39 -11.37 12.82
CA GLU A 332 -4.92 -12.21 11.71
C GLU A 332 -3.38 -12.28 11.62
N THR A 333 -2.66 -11.50 12.43
CA THR A 333 -1.23 -11.19 12.25
C THR A 333 -0.40 -11.43 13.51
#